data_AF-A0A7W8DSJ3-F1
#
_entry.id   AF-A0A7W8DSJ3-F1
#
_cell.length_a   1.000
_cell.length_b   1.000
_cell.length_c   1.000
_cell.angle_alpha   90.00
_cell.angle_beta   90.00
_cell.angle_gamma   90.00
#
_symmetry.space_group_name_H-M   'P 1'
#
loop_
_entity.id
_entity.type
_entity.pdbx_description
1 polymer ?
#
loop_
_entity_poly.entity_id
_entity_poly.type
_entity_poly.pdbx_seq_one_letter_code
_entity_poly.pdbx_strand_id
1 'polypeptide(L)'
;MIEALLQLYAPSDVEKAFLLFGATCGPCAFAAFLRKEVLEVRHYFPSFPERQYTNLPMMTKALASAGIRWEKVTQWPNQGLVLISGPEKYHSRHWVATVGEFVYEVSLDTWLPKKLWERDYLPELAKRHQSKAGDWRVEAGLELSAFSQLDLPLLCR
;
A
#
# COMPACT_ATOMS: atom_id res chain seq x y z
N MET A 1 -19.49 -8.80 22.12
CA MET A 1 -18.78 -7.86 21.22
C MET A 1 -17.82 -8.70 20.42
N ILE A 2 -18.15 -9.00 19.17
CA ILE A 2 -17.31 -9.82 18.31
C ILE A 2 -16.24 -8.87 17.77
N GLU A 3 -15.03 -8.98 18.32
CA GLU A 3 -13.83 -8.46 17.67
C GLU A 3 -13.76 -9.13 16.29
N ALA A 4 -14.21 -8.41 15.27
CA ALA A 4 -13.97 -8.83 13.91
C ALA A 4 -12.45 -8.89 13.75
N LEU A 5 -11.90 -10.10 13.77
CA LEU A 5 -10.51 -10.37 13.43
C LEU A 5 -10.25 -9.63 12.12
N LEU A 6 -9.52 -8.52 12.19
CA LEU A 6 -8.99 -7.81 11.05
C LEU A 6 -7.99 -8.76 10.40
N GLN A 7 -8.50 -9.65 9.56
CA GLN A 7 -7.68 -10.57 8.80
C GLN A 7 -6.93 -9.74 7.76
N LEU A 8 -5.65 -9.54 8.03
CA LEU A 8 -4.72 -8.93 7.09
C LEU A 8 -4.65 -9.80 5.84
N TYR A 9 -4.76 -9.18 4.67
CA TYR A 9 -4.77 -9.87 3.38
C TYR A 9 -3.51 -9.51 2.59
N ALA A 10 -2.75 -10.50 2.17
CA ALA A 10 -1.64 -10.35 1.25
C ALA A 10 -2.06 -10.90 -0.13
N PRO A 11 -2.04 -10.09 -1.20
CA PRO A 11 -2.27 -10.57 -2.56
C PRO A 11 -1.30 -11.70 -2.90
N SER A 12 -1.79 -12.75 -3.56
CA SER A 12 -0.99 -13.93 -3.92
C SER A 12 -0.36 -13.82 -5.32
N ASP A 13 -0.82 -12.86 -6.12
CA ASP A 13 -0.44 -12.69 -7.52
C ASP A 13 0.55 -11.54 -7.78
N VAL A 14 1.25 -11.03 -6.75
CA VAL A 14 2.19 -9.89 -6.87
C VAL A 14 3.23 -10.13 -7.97
N GLU A 15 3.91 -11.27 -7.95
CA GLU A 15 4.92 -11.63 -8.96
C GLU A 15 4.29 -11.68 -10.36
N LYS A 16 3.13 -12.31 -10.49
CA LYS A 16 2.41 -12.42 -11.76
C LYS A 16 1.98 -11.06 -12.29
N ALA A 17 1.50 -10.16 -11.42
CA ALA A 17 1.11 -8.80 -11.77
C ALA A 17 2.32 -7.96 -12.20
N PHE A 18 3.46 -8.12 -11.53
CA PHE A 18 4.72 -7.51 -11.95
C PHE A 18 5.12 -7.97 -13.37
N LEU A 19 5.08 -9.28 -13.64
CA LEU A 19 5.41 -9.82 -14.96
C LEU A 19 4.44 -9.37 -16.07
N LEU A 20 3.15 -9.24 -15.75
CA LEU A 20 2.12 -8.93 -16.76
C LEU A 20 1.99 -7.44 -17.07
N PHE A 21 2.15 -6.55 -16.08
CA PHE A 21 1.96 -5.12 -16.31
C PHE A 21 2.90 -4.21 -15.51
N GLY A 22 3.94 -4.76 -14.86
CA GLY A 22 4.92 -3.99 -14.10
C GLY A 22 4.36 -3.40 -12.81
N ALA A 23 3.42 -4.09 -12.15
CA ALA A 23 2.87 -3.67 -10.87
C ALA A 23 3.96 -3.45 -9.80
N THR A 24 3.95 -2.29 -9.16
CA THR A 24 4.91 -1.92 -8.09
C THR A 24 4.20 -1.67 -6.76
N CYS A 25 4.87 -1.03 -5.79
CA CYS A 25 4.34 -0.83 -4.43
C CYS A 25 2.98 -0.10 -4.36
N GLY A 26 2.66 0.78 -5.32
CA GLY A 26 1.37 1.45 -5.37
C GLY A 26 0.20 0.49 -5.57
N PRO A 27 0.08 -0.16 -6.75
CA PRO A 27 -0.99 -1.14 -6.99
C PRO A 27 -1.03 -2.27 -5.96
N CYS A 28 0.12 -2.76 -5.49
CA CYS A 28 0.16 -3.86 -4.52
C CYS A 28 -0.34 -3.44 -3.13
N ALA A 29 0.06 -2.26 -2.62
CA ALA A 29 -0.46 -1.74 -1.35
C ALA A 29 -1.97 -1.49 -1.44
N PHE A 30 -2.43 -0.92 -2.56
CA PHE A 30 -3.85 -0.73 -2.82
C PHE A 30 -4.62 -2.07 -2.81
N ALA A 31 -4.13 -3.07 -3.53
CA ALA A 31 -4.72 -4.42 -3.59
C ALA A 31 -4.79 -5.08 -2.20
N ALA A 32 -3.69 -5.03 -1.44
CA ALA A 32 -3.60 -5.56 -0.09
C ALA A 32 -4.64 -4.92 0.85
N PHE A 33 -4.78 -3.59 0.79
CA PHE A 33 -5.78 -2.88 1.58
C PHE A 33 -7.22 -3.23 1.16
N LEU A 34 -7.49 -3.36 -0.15
CA LEU A 34 -8.82 -3.72 -0.65
C LEU A 34 -9.16 -5.20 -0.51
N ARG A 35 -8.22 -6.01 -0.02
CA ARG A 35 -8.35 -7.47 0.07
C ARG A 35 -8.63 -8.11 -1.28
N LYS A 36 -7.90 -7.68 -2.31
CA LYS A 36 -8.03 -8.16 -3.70
C LYS A 36 -6.68 -8.58 -4.25
N GLU A 37 -6.71 -9.48 -5.24
CA GLU A 37 -5.53 -9.76 -6.04
C GLU A 37 -5.10 -8.50 -6.83
N VAL A 38 -3.80 -8.34 -7.08
CA VAL A 38 -3.23 -7.18 -7.76
C VAL A 38 -3.74 -7.09 -9.20
N LEU A 39 -3.97 -8.21 -9.87
CA LEU A 39 -4.55 -8.23 -11.22
C LEU A 39 -5.98 -7.70 -11.24
N GLU A 40 -6.77 -7.87 -10.17
CA GLU A 40 -8.14 -7.38 -10.08
C GLU A 40 -8.24 -5.86 -9.93
N VAL A 41 -7.18 -5.20 -9.44
CA VAL A 41 -7.16 -3.75 -9.26
C VAL A 41 -6.47 -3.01 -10.40
N ARG A 42 -5.95 -3.74 -11.41
CA ARG A 42 -5.20 -3.18 -12.53
C ARG A 42 -5.93 -2.03 -13.22
N HIS A 43 -7.25 -2.13 -13.42
CA HIS A 43 -8.03 -1.10 -14.13
C HIS A 43 -8.08 0.24 -13.40
N TYR A 44 -7.78 0.30 -12.10
CA TYR A 44 -7.65 1.56 -11.36
C TYR A 44 -6.33 2.29 -11.62
N PHE A 45 -5.35 1.61 -12.22
CA PHE A 45 -4.02 2.12 -12.55
C PHE A 45 -3.78 2.11 -14.07
N PRO A 46 -4.55 2.88 -14.86
CA PRO A 46 -4.54 2.81 -16.33
C PRO A 46 -3.23 3.28 -16.97
N SER A 47 -2.31 3.86 -16.20
CA SER A 47 -0.98 4.24 -16.70
C SER A 47 -0.01 3.08 -16.78
N PHE A 48 -0.37 1.90 -16.26
CA PHE A 48 0.44 0.71 -16.38
C PHE A 48 0.03 -0.09 -17.62
N PRO A 49 1.00 -0.63 -18.39
CA PRO A 49 2.42 -0.78 -18.05
C PRO A 49 3.33 0.40 -18.39
N GLU A 50 2.83 1.45 -19.05
CA GLU A 50 3.66 2.52 -19.62
C GLU A 50 4.41 3.37 -18.57
N ARG A 51 3.85 3.48 -17.36
CA ARG A 51 4.42 4.21 -16.22
C ARG A 51 4.28 3.38 -14.95
N GLN A 52 5.39 2.75 -14.56
CA GLN A 52 5.45 1.79 -13.45
C GLN A 52 5.65 2.43 -12.07
N TYR A 53 4.97 3.56 -11.83
CA TYR A 53 5.00 4.26 -10.55
C TYR A 53 3.61 4.80 -10.22
N THR A 54 3.33 4.98 -8.93
CA THR A 54 2.09 5.60 -8.46
C THR A 54 2.43 6.78 -7.58
N ASN A 55 2.12 7.99 -8.03
CA ASN A 55 2.21 9.18 -7.18
C ASN A 55 0.90 9.42 -6.40
N LEU A 56 0.89 10.42 -5.50
CA LEU A 56 -0.28 10.74 -4.69
C LEU A 56 -1.56 11.02 -5.52
N PRO A 57 -1.55 11.88 -6.55
CA PRO A 57 -2.73 12.07 -7.42
C PRO A 57 -3.25 10.80 -8.08
N MET A 58 -2.36 9.89 -8.50
CA MET A 58 -2.76 8.61 -9.10
C MET A 58 -3.45 7.72 -8.07
N MET A 59 -2.90 7.63 -6.86
CA MET A 59 -3.51 6.84 -5.78
C MET A 59 -4.88 7.37 -5.37
N THR A 60 -5.03 8.68 -5.16
CA THR A 60 -6.32 9.26 -4.79
C THR A 60 -7.36 9.11 -5.91
N LYS A 61 -6.96 9.19 -7.17
CA LYS A 61 -7.84 8.88 -8.31
C LYS A 61 -8.27 7.40 -8.32
N ALA A 62 -7.36 6.48 -8.02
CA ALA A 62 -7.68 5.05 -7.92
C ALA A 62 -8.72 4.79 -6.82
N LEU A 63 -8.53 5.38 -5.62
CA LEU A 63 -9.50 5.32 -4.53
C LEU A 63 -10.86 5.91 -4.92
N ALA A 64 -10.87 7.07 -5.58
CA ALA A 64 -12.09 7.70 -6.08
C ALA A 64 -12.86 6.78 -7.03
N SER A 65 -12.13 6.17 -7.96
CA SER A 65 -12.68 5.28 -8.98
C SER A 65 -13.20 3.97 -8.39
N ALA A 66 -12.62 3.54 -7.26
CA ALA A 66 -13.10 2.39 -6.48
C ALA A 66 -14.28 2.74 -5.55
N GLY A 67 -14.75 4.00 -5.53
CA GLY A 67 -15.86 4.42 -4.66
C GLY A 67 -15.51 4.49 -3.17
N ILE A 68 -14.22 4.51 -2.84
CA ILE A 68 -13.73 4.50 -1.46
C ILE A 68 -13.68 5.94 -0.94
N ARG A 69 -14.04 6.16 0.32
CA ARG A 69 -13.85 7.45 0.97
C ARG A 69 -12.56 7.45 1.76
N TRP A 70 -11.80 8.54 1.65
CA TRP A 70 -10.56 8.72 2.40
C TRP A 70 -10.41 10.16 2.87
N GLU A 71 -9.65 10.33 3.93
CA GLU A 71 -9.14 11.61 4.42
C GLU A 71 -7.63 11.64 4.27
N LYS A 72 -7.07 12.79 3.86
CA LYS A 72 -5.62 12.96 3.83
C LYS A 72 -5.14 13.35 5.22
N VAL A 73 -4.20 12.59 5.76
CA VAL A 73 -3.53 12.86 7.04
C VAL A 73 -2.02 13.06 6.83
N THR A 74 -1.37 13.75 7.76
CA THR A 74 0.09 14.02 7.72
C THR A 74 0.92 12.97 8.46
N GLN A 75 0.25 12.01 9.11
CA GLN A 75 0.85 10.93 9.90
C GLN A 75 0.44 9.56 9.34
N TRP A 76 0.86 8.49 10.00
CA TRP A 76 0.37 7.15 9.70
C TRP A 76 -1.15 7.09 10.00
N PRO A 77 -2.00 6.71 9.03
CA PRO A 77 -3.39 6.43 9.31
C PRO A 77 -3.50 5.15 10.15
N ASN A 78 -4.58 5.05 10.94
CA ASN A 78 -4.90 3.82 11.64
C ASN A 78 -5.19 2.70 10.63
N GLN A 79 -5.87 3.01 9.52
CA GLN A 79 -6.04 2.08 8.43
C GLN A 79 -6.06 2.83 7.08
N GLY A 80 -5.32 2.32 6.10
CA GLY A 80 -5.31 2.90 4.78
C GLY A 80 -3.98 2.75 4.07
N LEU A 81 -3.54 3.82 3.42
CA LEU A 81 -2.37 3.83 2.55
C LEU A 81 -1.41 4.94 2.98
N VAL A 82 -0.12 4.66 2.96
CA VAL A 82 0.93 5.62 3.32
C VAL A 82 1.92 5.75 2.18
N LEU A 83 2.14 6.99 1.75
CA LEU A 83 3.26 7.36 0.91
C LEU A 83 4.36 7.88 1.82
N ILE A 84 5.46 7.14 1.89
CA ILE A 84 6.70 7.60 2.49
C ILE A 84 7.64 8.11 1.41
N SER A 85 8.47 9.08 1.76
CA SER A 85 9.51 9.58 0.88
C SER A 85 10.86 9.61 1.59
N GLY A 86 11.91 9.34 0.83
CA GLY A 86 13.29 9.62 1.18
C GLY A 86 13.77 10.96 0.62
N PRO A 87 15.07 11.27 0.67
CA PRO A 87 15.64 12.52 0.18
C PRO A 87 15.18 12.86 -1.25
N GLU A 88 14.80 14.13 -1.48
CA GLU A 88 14.26 14.59 -2.76
C GLU A 88 15.21 14.37 -3.94
N LYS A 89 16.53 14.38 -3.68
CA LYS A 89 17.60 14.18 -4.66
C LYS A 89 17.40 12.95 -5.56
N TYR A 90 16.70 11.93 -5.07
CA TYR A 90 16.49 10.66 -5.78
C TYR A 90 15.03 10.35 -6.09
N HIS A 91 14.11 11.30 -5.83
CA HIS A 91 12.65 11.09 -5.97
C HIS A 91 12.14 9.80 -5.30
N SER A 92 12.82 9.35 -4.24
CA SER A 92 12.55 8.10 -3.55
C SER A 92 11.21 8.15 -2.86
N ARG A 93 10.24 7.38 -3.37
CA ARG A 93 8.89 7.27 -2.82
C ARG A 93 8.50 5.80 -2.77
N HIS A 94 7.77 5.44 -1.73
CA HIS A 94 7.30 4.09 -1.53
C HIS A 94 5.91 4.10 -0.92
N TRP A 95 5.03 3.27 -1.46
CA TRP A 95 3.69 3.05 -0.91
C TRP A 95 3.67 1.81 -0.05
N VAL A 96 2.97 1.91 1.08
CA VAL A 96 2.61 0.77 1.92
C VAL A 96 1.14 0.86 2.33
N ALA A 97 0.52 -0.27 2.64
CA ALA A 97 -0.77 -0.29 3.30
C ALA A 97 -0.60 -0.43 4.82
N THR A 98 -1.55 0.09 5.59
CA THR A 98 -1.52 0.01 7.05
C THR A 98 -2.87 -0.42 7.60
N VAL A 99 -2.86 -1.22 8.66
CA VAL A 99 -4.03 -1.64 9.44
C VAL A 99 -3.60 -1.79 10.89
N GLY A 100 -4.08 -0.88 11.75
CA GLY A 100 -3.59 -0.71 13.11
C GLY A 100 -2.07 -0.52 13.13
N GLU A 101 -1.38 -1.40 13.86
CA GLU A 101 0.08 -1.39 13.99
C GLU A 101 0.78 -2.18 12.88
N PHE A 102 0.09 -2.67 11.84
CA PHE A 102 0.67 -3.51 10.80
C PHE A 102 0.85 -2.76 9.48
N VAL A 103 1.94 -3.06 8.78
CA VAL A 103 2.31 -2.51 7.48
C VAL A 103 2.46 -3.64 6.48
N TYR A 104 1.78 -3.53 5.33
CA TYR A 104 2.03 -4.41 4.19
C TYR A 104 3.22 -3.89 3.38
N GLU A 105 4.24 -4.72 3.23
CA GLU A 105 5.41 -4.46 2.40
C GLU A 105 5.45 -5.42 1.23
N VAL A 106 5.23 -4.88 0.02
CA VAL A 106 5.22 -5.69 -1.21
C VAL A 106 6.52 -6.45 -1.43
N SER A 107 7.67 -5.89 -1.07
CA SER A 107 8.95 -6.57 -1.34
C SER A 107 9.21 -7.77 -0.44
N LEU A 108 8.38 -7.95 0.59
CA LEU A 108 8.38 -9.07 1.52
C LEU A 108 7.12 -9.93 1.38
N ASP A 109 6.21 -9.55 0.48
CA ASP A 109 4.89 -10.16 0.26
C ASP A 109 4.11 -10.47 1.56
N THR A 110 4.21 -9.58 2.56
CA THR A 110 3.65 -9.86 3.89
C THR A 110 3.30 -8.61 4.68
N TRP A 111 2.54 -8.82 5.76
CA TRP A 111 2.27 -7.83 6.78
C TRP A 111 3.21 -8.00 7.96
N LEU A 112 3.78 -6.91 8.43
CA LEU A 112 4.67 -6.87 9.60
C LEU A 112 4.20 -5.81 10.59
N PRO A 113 4.42 -6.00 11.89
CA PRO A 113 4.34 -4.90 12.84
C PRO A 113 5.20 -3.73 12.35
N LYS A 114 4.63 -2.53 12.34
CA LYS A 114 5.27 -1.29 11.87
C LYS A 114 6.63 -1.10 12.51
N LYS A 115 6.75 -1.36 13.81
CA LYS A 115 8.04 -1.27 14.53
C LYS A 115 9.10 -2.21 13.97
N LEU A 116 8.72 -3.42 13.56
CA LEU A 116 9.64 -4.36 12.91
C LEU A 116 9.98 -3.91 11.50
N TRP A 117 8.98 -3.43 10.74
CA TRP A 117 9.22 -2.87 9.41
C TRP A 117 10.17 -1.65 9.45
N GLU A 118 10.00 -0.73 10.40
CA GLU A 118 10.87 0.44 10.60
C GLU A 118 12.28 0.05 11.06
N ARG A 119 12.40 -0.98 11.90
CA ARG A 119 13.69 -1.46 12.43
C ARG A 119 14.48 -2.25 11.39
N ASP A 120 13.83 -3.17 10.70
CA ASP A 120 14.50 -4.20 9.90
C ASP A 120 14.48 -3.87 8.41
N TYR A 121 13.36 -3.36 7.89
CA TYR A 121 13.18 -3.19 6.45
C TYR A 121 13.44 -1.76 5.95
N LEU A 122 13.00 -0.74 6.67
CA LEU A 122 13.23 0.66 6.27
C LEU A 122 14.73 0.98 6.03
N PRO A 123 15.70 0.45 6.82
CA PRO A 123 17.12 0.62 6.50
C PRO A 123 17.54 -0.01 5.17
N GLU A 124 16.98 -1.17 4.81
CA GLU A 124 17.26 -1.81 3.53
C GLU A 124 16.68 -1.02 2.36
N LEU A 125 15.43 -0.56 2.49
CA LEU A 125 14.79 0.32 1.51
C LEU A 125 15.62 1.59 1.33
N ALA A 126 16.00 2.24 2.42
CA ALA A 126 16.81 3.46 2.38
C ALA A 126 18.16 3.23 1.67
N LYS A 127 18.82 2.10 1.93
CA LYS A 127 20.06 1.69 1.26
C LYS A 127 19.88 1.52 -0.25
N ARG A 128 18.79 0.90 -0.72
CA ARG A 128 18.45 0.76 -2.16
C ARG A 128 18.32 2.13 -2.83
N HIS A 129 17.86 3.13 -2.07
CA HIS A 129 17.71 4.52 -2.51
C HIS A 129 18.90 5.43 -2.15
N GLN A 130 20.06 4.86 -1.79
CA GLN A 130 21.29 5.61 -1.45
C GLN A 130 21.06 6.70 -0.38
N SER A 131 20.29 6.35 0.65
CA SER A 131 19.87 7.24 1.76
C SER A 131 19.93 6.51 3.11
N LYS A 132 19.68 7.22 4.21
CA LYS A 132 19.56 6.63 5.56
C LYS A 132 18.10 6.51 5.95
N ALA A 133 17.75 5.52 6.78
CA ALA A 133 16.39 5.34 7.29
C ALA A 133 15.82 6.61 7.94
N GLY A 134 16.63 7.35 8.71
CA GLY A 134 16.22 8.61 9.34
C GLY A 134 15.92 9.76 8.37
N ASP A 135 16.27 9.62 7.09
CA ASP A 135 15.92 10.61 6.05
C ASP A 135 14.51 10.36 5.48
N TRP A 136 13.89 9.24 5.83
CA TRP A 136 12.56 8.88 5.36
C TRP A 136 11.47 9.40 6.28
N ARG A 137 10.41 9.94 5.69
CA ARG A 137 9.26 10.49 6.41
C ARG A 137 7.96 10.17 5.68
N VAL A 138 6.85 10.25 6.40
CA VAL A 138 5.52 10.24 5.79
C VAL A 138 5.37 11.49 4.93
N GLU A 139 5.18 11.30 3.62
CA GLU A 139 4.81 12.37 2.69
C GLU A 139 3.30 12.60 2.71
N ALA A 140 2.52 11.51 2.77
CA ALA A 140 1.08 11.55 2.93
C ALA A 140 0.55 10.24 3.51
N GLY A 141 -0.38 10.34 4.46
CA GLY A 141 -1.27 9.25 4.82
C GLY A 141 -2.65 9.46 4.20
N LEU A 142 -3.30 8.37 3.82
CA LEU A 142 -4.70 8.33 3.39
C LEU A 142 -5.42 7.44 4.40
N GLU A 143 -6.18 8.05 5.32
CA GLU A 143 -7.03 7.33 6.27
C GLU A 143 -8.31 6.93 5.54
N LEU A 144 -8.58 5.63 5.48
CA LEU A 144 -9.75 5.10 4.79
C LEU A 144 -10.81 4.78 5.83
N SER A 145 -12.02 5.28 5.61
CA SER A 145 -13.15 4.94 6.48
C SER A 145 -13.35 3.42 6.45
N ALA A 146 -13.50 2.79 7.62
CA ALA A 146 -13.63 1.34 7.72
C ALA A 146 -14.66 0.84 6.72
N PHE A 147 -14.35 -0.28 6.05
CA PHE A 147 -15.29 -0.98 5.21
C PHE A 147 -16.54 -1.28 6.03
N SER A 148 -17.54 -0.41 5.96
CA SER A 148 -18.91 -0.75 6.33
C SER A 148 -19.35 -1.76 5.29
N GLN A 149 -19.07 -3.03 5.56
CA GLN A 149 -19.51 -4.20 4.80
C GLN A 149 -19.64 -3.92 3.30
N LEU A 150 -18.52 -3.90 2.56
CA LEU A 150 -18.65 -4.31 1.17
C LEU A 150 -19.20 -5.74 1.24
N ASP A 151 -20.39 -5.93 0.66
CA ASP A 151 -21.00 -7.22 0.33
C ASP A 151 -20.05 -8.04 -0.55
N LEU A 152 -18.96 -8.52 0.03
CA LEU A 152 -18.10 -9.52 -0.57
C LEU A 152 -18.70 -10.86 -0.15
N PRO A 153 -19.18 -11.69 -1.10
CA PRO A 153 -19.58 -13.04 -0.76
C PRO A 153 -18.39 -13.72 -0.09
N LEU A 154 -18.64 -14.25 1.11
CA LEU A 154 -17.71 -15.10 1.86
C LEU A 154 -17.34 -16.29 0.98
N LEU A 155 -16.32 -16.15 0.15
CA LEU A 155 -15.64 -17.27 -0.47
C LEU A 155 -14.46 -17.60 0.43
N CYS A 156 -14.78 -18.37 1.48
CA CYS A 156 -13.83 -19.27 2.10
C CYS A 156 -13.11 -20.05 0.99
N ARG A 157 -11.78 -20.03 1.02
CA ARG A 157 -10.96 -21.12 0.52
C ARG A 157 -10.08 -21.60 1.65
#